data_AF-A0AAD7W014-F1
#
_entry.id   AF-A0AAD7W014-F1
#
_cell.length_a   1.000
_cell.length_b   1.000
_cell.length_c   1.000
_cell.angle_alpha   90.00
_cell.angle_beta   90.00
_cell.angle_gamma   90.00
#
_symmetry.space_group_name_H-M   'P 1'
#
loop_
_entity.id
_entity.type
_entity.pdbx_description
1 polymer ?
#
loop_
_entity_poly.entity_id
_entity_poly.type
_entity_poly.pdbx_seq_one_letter_code
_entity_poly.pdbx_strand_id
1 'polypeptide(L)'
;MLGSLACKALRRVYHHTNRILIAEFSGNPVTTVIVVYSPTNVAPPEEVEKFYEDLATAVRDVPAHNFLAILGDFNPRLGPEDARFPYHDSTNRNGAYLTALLMEHELLPANTMFRKRTGNGPSKTEPQVCYVNWTTY
;
A
#
# COMPACT_ATOMS: atom_id res chain seq x y z
N MET A 1 16.29 3.32 -10.74
CA MET A 1 17.40 3.19 -9.77
C MET A 1 17.19 4.19 -8.65
N LEU A 2 17.55 3.86 -7.40
CA LEU A 2 17.48 4.80 -6.28
C LEU A 2 18.47 5.96 -6.49
N GLY A 3 18.12 7.15 -6.00
CA GLY A 3 19.03 8.29 -5.98
C GLY A 3 20.21 8.06 -5.03
N SER A 4 21.32 8.77 -5.24
CA SER A 4 22.55 8.59 -4.45
C SER A 4 22.36 8.75 -2.94
N LEU A 5 21.49 9.67 -2.51
CA LEU A 5 21.14 9.85 -1.09
C LEU A 5 20.33 8.67 -0.54
N ALA A 6 19.33 8.20 -1.30
CA ALA A 6 18.51 7.06 -0.91
C ALA A 6 19.34 5.76 -0.83
N CYS A 7 20.29 5.56 -1.76
CA CYS A 7 21.23 4.43 -1.69
C CYS A 7 22.11 4.47 -0.43
N LYS A 8 22.60 5.65 -0.05
CA LYS A 8 23.40 5.80 1.18
C LYS A 8 22.58 5.57 2.45
N ALA A 9 21.30 5.94 2.42
CA ALA A 9 20.39 5.72 3.53
C ALA A 9 19.89 4.26 3.61
N LEU A 10 19.90 3.52 2.51
CA LEU A 10 19.41 2.15 2.46
C LEU A 10 20.22 1.22 3.37
N ARG A 11 19.56 0.67 4.39
CA ARG A 11 20.15 -0.26 5.36
C ARG A 11 20.00 -1.70 4.91
N ARG A 12 18.79 -2.06 4.45
CA ARG A 12 18.44 -3.43 4.11
C ARG A 12 17.30 -3.44 3.10
N VAL A 13 17.34 -4.38 2.17
CA VAL A 13 16.23 -4.72 1.27
C VAL A 13 16.11 -6.23 1.22
N TYR A 14 14.90 -6.74 1.37
CA TYR A 14 14.62 -8.18 1.29
C TYR A 14 13.18 -8.43 0.88
N HIS A 15 12.94 -9.60 0.29
CA HIS A 15 11.60 -10.09 0.00
C HIS A 15 11.05 -10.80 1.24
N HIS A 16 9.88 -10.39 1.72
CA HIS A 16 9.11 -11.17 2.69
C HIS A 16 8.37 -12.31 1.96
N THR A 17 7.85 -12.01 0.77
CA THR A 17 7.33 -12.98 -0.20
C THR A 17 7.65 -12.50 -1.63
N ASN A 18 7.26 -13.28 -2.63
CA ASN A 18 7.35 -12.84 -4.04
C ASN A 18 6.51 -11.59 -4.35
N ARG A 19 5.54 -11.26 -3.49
CA ARG A 19 4.61 -10.12 -3.65
C ARG A 19 4.85 -8.99 -2.65
N ILE A 20 5.81 -9.14 -1.72
CA ILE A 20 6.07 -8.19 -0.64
C ILE A 20 7.58 -7.96 -0.53
N LEU A 21 8.02 -6.77 -0.88
CA LEU A 21 9.39 -6.28 -0.73
C LEU A 21 9.46 -5.31 0.43
N ILE A 22 10.46 -5.43 1.29
CA ILE A 22 10.69 -4.53 2.41
C ILE A 22 12.03 -3.83 2.22
N ALA A 23 12.03 -2.51 2.36
CA ALA A 23 13.22 -1.67 2.32
C ALA A 23 13.28 -0.78 3.58
N GLU A 24 14.42 -0.82 4.26
CA GLU A 24 14.67 -0.02 5.46
C GLU A 24 15.71 1.06 5.15
N PHE A 25 15.40 2.29 5.53
CA PHE A 25 16.26 3.46 5.33
C PHE A 25 16.62 4.08 6.69
N SER A 26 17.89 4.46 6.82
CA SER A 26 18.37 5.22 7.96
C SER A 26 17.73 6.61 7.98
N GLY A 27 17.37 7.04 9.18
CA GLY A 27 16.63 8.27 9.45
C GLY A 27 16.32 8.35 10.94
N ASN A 28 15.77 9.47 11.37
CA ASN A 28 15.21 9.62 12.71
C ASN A 28 13.80 10.24 12.60
N PRO A 29 12.73 9.44 12.66
CA PRO A 29 12.73 7.98 12.87
C PRO A 29 13.26 7.20 11.65
N VAL A 30 13.65 5.94 11.87
CA VAL A 30 13.97 4.99 10.78
C VAL A 30 12.73 4.81 9.92
N THR A 31 12.91 4.73 8.60
CA THR A 31 11.82 4.57 7.65
C THR A 31 11.79 3.16 7.08
N THR A 32 10.66 2.47 7.24
CA THR A 32 10.40 1.17 6.61
C THR A 32 9.37 1.37 5.50
N VAL A 33 9.76 0.98 4.27
CA VAL A 33 8.88 0.96 3.11
C VAL A 33 8.57 -0.49 2.77
N ILE A 34 7.29 -0.84 2.81
CA ILE A 34 6.78 -2.13 2.32
C ILE A 34 6.17 -1.87 0.94
N VAL A 35 6.66 -2.56 -0.09
CA VAL A 35 6.14 -2.49 -1.44
C VAL A 35 5.43 -3.79 -1.76
N VAL A 36 4.17 -3.71 -2.17
CA VAL A 36 3.30 -4.87 -2.38
C VAL A 36 2.79 -4.99 -3.81
N TYR A 37 2.47 -6.21 -4.23
CA TYR A 37 1.69 -6.50 -5.43
C TYR A 37 0.63 -7.55 -5.11
N SER A 38 -0.56 -7.09 -4.71
CA SER A 38 -1.69 -7.94 -4.30
C SER A 38 -2.22 -8.77 -5.47
N PRO A 39 -2.69 -10.01 -5.23
CA PRO A 39 -3.41 -10.77 -6.23
C PRO A 39 -4.62 -10.00 -6.76
N THR A 40 -5.02 -10.30 -8.00
CA THR A 40 -6.18 -9.63 -8.62
C THR A 40 -7.48 -10.06 -7.95
N ASN A 41 -8.55 -9.29 -8.14
CA ASN A 41 -9.86 -9.62 -7.56
C ASN A 41 -10.49 -10.92 -8.12
N VAL A 42 -9.92 -11.51 -9.17
CA VAL A 42 -10.32 -12.81 -9.74
C VAL A 42 -9.44 -13.98 -9.30
N ALA A 43 -8.38 -13.70 -8.52
CA ALA A 43 -7.53 -14.74 -7.97
C ALA A 43 -8.30 -15.66 -7.00
N PRO A 44 -7.83 -16.88 -6.77
CA PRO A 44 -8.43 -17.77 -5.77
C PRO A 44 -8.46 -17.10 -4.37
N PRO A 45 -9.54 -17.28 -3.59
CA PRO A 45 -9.65 -16.69 -2.25
C PRO A 45 -8.45 -16.98 -1.36
N GLU A 46 -7.95 -18.22 -1.40
CA GLU A 46 -6.81 -18.65 -0.60
C GLU A 46 -5.51 -17.88 -0.91
N GLU A 47 -5.30 -17.45 -2.15
CA GLU A 47 -4.14 -16.63 -2.52
C GLU A 47 -4.27 -15.21 -1.94
N VAL A 48 -5.48 -14.66 -1.96
CA VAL A 48 -5.76 -13.32 -1.41
C VAL A 48 -5.62 -13.33 0.12
N GLU A 49 -6.23 -14.31 0.79
CA GLU A 49 -6.14 -14.49 2.23
C GLU A 49 -4.68 -14.62 2.67
N LYS A 50 -3.93 -15.54 2.05
CA LYS A 50 -2.51 -15.74 2.35
C LYS A 50 -1.69 -14.46 2.16
N PHE A 51 -1.96 -13.70 1.08
CA PHE A 51 -1.29 -12.43 0.83
C PHE A 51 -1.53 -11.40 1.95
N TYR A 52 -2.78 -11.24 2.40
CA TYR A 52 -3.09 -10.28 3.47
C TYR A 52 -2.58 -10.74 4.83
N GLU A 53 -2.53 -12.05 5.11
CA GLU A 53 -1.88 -12.61 6.30
C GLU A 53 -0.37 -12.34 6.33
N ASP A 54 0.32 -12.55 5.20
CA ASP A 54 1.75 -12.24 5.06
C ASP A 54 2.00 -10.74 5.20
N LEU A 55 1.13 -9.91 4.61
CA LEU A 55 1.25 -8.47 4.75
C LEU A 55 1.02 -7.99 6.19
N ALA A 56 0.01 -8.51 6.89
CA ALA A 56 -0.23 -8.21 8.30
C ALA A 56 0.97 -8.61 9.17
N THR A 57 1.59 -9.75 8.88
CA THR A 57 2.82 -10.19 9.56
C THR A 57 3.98 -9.23 9.30
N ALA A 58 4.22 -8.88 8.04
CA ALA A 58 5.25 -7.90 7.68
C ALA A 58 5.03 -6.53 8.35
N VAL A 59 3.78 -6.09 8.51
CA VAL A 59 3.43 -4.83 9.22
C VAL A 59 3.72 -4.94 10.72
N ARG A 60 3.34 -6.04 11.38
CA ARG A 60 3.61 -6.28 12.81
C ARG A 60 5.10 -6.35 13.14
N ASP A 61 5.91 -6.85 12.21
CA ASP A 61 7.36 -6.95 12.38
C ASP A 61 8.06 -5.57 12.31
N VAL A 62 7.37 -4.51 11.86
CA VAL A 62 7.93 -3.16 11.85
C VAL A 62 7.92 -2.58 13.26
N PRO A 63 9.07 -2.12 13.79
CA PRO A 63 9.11 -1.47 15.10
C PRO A 63 8.19 -0.24 15.17
N ALA A 64 7.42 -0.11 16.24
CA ALA A 64 6.43 0.96 16.41
C ALA A 64 7.01 2.39 16.39
N HIS A 65 8.31 2.55 16.63
CA HIS A 65 9.00 3.85 16.55
C HIS A 65 9.53 4.18 15.15
N ASN A 66 9.38 3.28 14.19
CA ASN A 66 9.71 3.55 12.79
C ASN A 66 8.56 4.27 12.10
N PHE A 67 8.89 5.08 11.11
CA PHE A 67 7.90 5.52 10.13
C PHE A 67 7.64 4.37 9.13
N LEU A 68 6.37 3.95 9.00
CA LEU A 68 5.94 2.92 8.08
C LEU A 68 5.19 3.51 6.89
N ALA A 69 5.63 3.17 5.68
CA ALA A 69 4.87 3.41 4.46
C ALA A 69 4.63 2.10 3.72
N ILE A 70 3.37 1.80 3.42
CA ILE A 70 2.99 0.66 2.57
C ILE A 70 2.56 1.21 1.22
N LEU A 71 3.25 0.76 0.16
CA LEU A 71 3.11 1.22 -1.20
C LEU A 71 2.90 0.01 -2.12
N GLY A 72 2.48 0.24 -3.36
CA GLY A 72 2.27 -0.79 -4.36
C GLY A 72 0.80 -1.04 -4.65
N ASP A 73 0.55 -1.99 -5.54
CA ASP A 73 -0.78 -2.25 -6.07
C ASP A 73 -1.55 -3.24 -5.20
N PHE A 74 -2.67 -2.77 -4.64
CA PHE A 74 -3.57 -3.56 -3.80
C PHE A 74 -4.75 -4.16 -4.58
N ASN A 75 -4.93 -3.79 -5.85
CA ASN A 75 -6.12 -4.04 -6.64
C ASN A 75 -7.46 -3.73 -5.93
N PRO A 76 -7.58 -2.69 -5.06
CA PRO A 76 -8.80 -2.47 -4.30
C PRO A 76 -9.77 -1.58 -5.08
N ARG A 77 -11.06 -1.79 -4.88
CA ARG A 77 -12.08 -0.77 -5.08
C ARG A 77 -12.64 -0.44 -3.71
N LEU A 78 -12.67 0.84 -3.37
CA LEU A 78 -13.27 1.34 -2.14
C LEU A 78 -14.47 2.20 -2.51
N GLY A 79 -15.61 1.87 -1.92
CA GLY A 79 -16.87 2.61 -2.03
C GLY A 79 -16.99 3.73 -0.98
N PRO A 80 -18.11 4.47 -1.01
CA PRO A 80 -18.36 5.59 -0.10
C PRO A 80 -18.35 5.26 1.39
N GLU A 81 -18.63 4.02 1.76
CA GLU A 81 -18.62 3.57 3.17
C GLU A 81 -17.19 3.38 3.72
N ASP A 82 -16.23 3.05 2.85
CA ASP A 82 -14.86 2.67 3.26
C ASP A 82 -13.81 3.74 2.91
N ALA A 83 -14.18 4.77 2.16
CA ALA A 83 -13.28 5.81 1.70
C ALA A 83 -13.95 7.19 1.69
N ARG A 84 -13.23 8.22 2.13
CA ARG A 84 -13.75 9.60 2.19
C ARG A 84 -13.97 10.22 0.81
N PHE A 85 -13.06 9.98 -0.12
CA PHE A 85 -13.17 10.42 -1.52
C PHE A 85 -13.00 9.21 -2.44
N PRO A 86 -14.03 8.34 -2.54
CA PRO A 86 -13.95 7.11 -3.31
C PRO A 86 -13.96 7.41 -4.81
N TYR A 87 -13.35 6.52 -5.59
CA TYR A 87 -13.43 6.52 -7.06
C TYR A 87 -14.49 5.56 -7.60
N HIS A 88 -14.95 4.64 -6.76
CA HIS A 88 -15.85 3.57 -7.12
C HIS A 88 -17.12 3.66 -6.28
N ASP A 89 -18.23 3.18 -6.83
CA ASP A 89 -19.52 3.20 -6.14
C ASP A 89 -19.65 2.10 -5.08
N SER A 90 -18.78 1.09 -5.14
CA SER A 90 -18.84 -0.08 -4.25
C SER A 90 -17.45 -0.63 -3.93
N THR A 91 -17.31 -1.17 -2.73
CA THR A 91 -16.11 -1.89 -2.29
C THR A 91 -16.07 -3.30 -2.87
N ASN A 92 -14.94 -3.71 -3.44
CA ASN A 92 -14.74 -5.09 -3.92
C ASN A 92 -14.10 -5.99 -2.85
N ARG A 93 -13.91 -7.28 -3.14
CA ARG A 93 -13.31 -8.24 -2.21
C ARG A 93 -11.94 -7.79 -1.71
N ASN A 94 -11.05 -7.35 -2.61
CA ASN A 94 -9.73 -6.85 -2.22
C ASN A 94 -9.82 -5.55 -1.39
N GLY A 95 -10.80 -4.69 -1.67
CA GLY A 95 -11.08 -3.50 -0.89
C GLY A 95 -11.54 -3.82 0.54
N ALA A 96 -12.33 -4.88 0.73
CA ALA A 96 -12.73 -5.35 2.05
C ALA A 96 -11.52 -5.85 2.86
N TYR A 97 -10.66 -6.67 2.26
CA TYR A 97 -9.40 -7.11 2.90
C TYR A 97 -8.49 -5.94 3.26
N LEU A 98 -8.34 -4.98 2.34
CA LEU A 98 -7.56 -3.78 2.60
C LEU A 98 -8.14 -2.97 3.76
N THR A 99 -9.47 -2.82 3.83
CA THR A 99 -10.14 -2.09 4.90
C THR A 99 -9.95 -2.78 6.25
N ALA A 100 -10.04 -4.12 6.29
CA ALA A 100 -9.75 -4.89 7.50
C ALA A 100 -8.31 -4.71 7.99
N LEU A 101 -7.33 -4.81 7.08
CA LEU A 101 -5.91 -4.57 7.40
C LEU A 101 -5.67 -3.15 7.90
N LEU A 102 -6.29 -2.16 7.26
CA LEU A 102 -6.23 -0.75 7.65
C LEU A 102 -6.72 -0.54 9.07
N MET A 103 -7.88 -1.11 9.40
CA MET A 103 -8.49 -1.01 10.73
C MET A 103 -7.66 -1.76 11.79
N GLU A 104 -7.19 -2.97 11.50
CA GLU A 104 -6.40 -3.80 12.44
C GLU A 104 -5.11 -3.11 12.87
N HIS A 105 -4.45 -2.39 11.96
CA HIS A 105 -3.14 -1.78 12.19
C HIS A 105 -3.18 -0.25 12.31
N GLU A 106 -4.37 0.34 12.47
CA GLU A 106 -4.56 1.79 12.58
C GLU A 106 -3.90 2.58 11.43
N LEU A 107 -3.91 2.01 10.24
CA LEU A 107 -3.33 2.60 9.03
C LEU A 107 -4.35 3.49 8.32
N LEU A 108 -3.86 4.46 7.55
CA LEU A 108 -4.70 5.43 6.84
C LEU A 108 -4.58 5.27 5.33
N PRO A 109 -5.70 5.17 4.57
CA PRO A 109 -5.70 5.08 3.12
C PRO A 109 -5.52 6.46 2.48
N ALA A 110 -4.30 7.02 2.47
CA ALA A 110 -4.13 8.43 2.10
C ALA A 110 -4.51 8.75 0.65
N ASN A 111 -4.45 7.78 -0.26
CA ASN A 111 -4.95 7.94 -1.64
C ASN A 111 -6.43 8.36 -1.72
N THR A 112 -7.25 8.04 -0.72
CA THR A 112 -8.67 8.43 -0.65
C THR A 112 -8.94 9.54 0.37
N MET A 113 -7.89 10.09 1.01
CA MET A 113 -7.99 11.20 1.96
C MET A 113 -7.99 12.57 1.29
N PHE A 114 -7.60 12.65 0.01
CA PHE A 114 -7.56 13.90 -0.75
C PHE A 114 -8.45 13.83 -1.99
N ARG A 115 -9.32 14.84 -2.17
CA ARG A 115 -10.19 14.95 -3.34
C ARG A 115 -9.37 15.39 -4.57
N LYS A 116 -9.29 14.55 -5.60
CA LYS A 116 -8.71 14.93 -6.90
C LYS A 116 -9.60 15.96 -7.60
N ARG A 117 -8.98 16.87 -8.38
CA ARG A 117 -9.71 17.80 -9.25
C ARG A 117 -10.34 17.01 -10.39
N THR A 118 -11.62 17.27 -10.67
CA THR A 118 -12.29 16.79 -11.90
C THR A 118 -11.76 17.57 -13.10
N GLY A 119 -11.03 16.90 -14.00
CA GLY A 119 -10.48 17.52 -15.23
C GLY A 119 -10.45 16.54 -16.40
N ASN A 120 -10.87 17.01 -17.58
CA ASN A 120 -11.03 16.24 -18.83
C ASN A 120 -9.69 16.00 -19.58
N GLY A 121 -8.73 15.34 -18.95
CA GLY A 121 -7.49 14.92 -19.63
C GLY A 121 -6.93 13.63 -19.03
N PRO A 122 -6.14 12.84 -19.78
CA PRO A 122 -5.49 11.64 -19.26
C PRO A 122 -4.35 12.04 -18.32
N SER A 123 -4.68 12.53 -17.13
CA SER A 123 -3.72 12.81 -16.06
C SER A 123 -3.60 11.58 -15.16
N LYS A 124 -3.13 10.48 -15.76
CA LYS A 124 -2.71 9.25 -15.08
C LYS A 124 -1.29 9.45 -14.52
N THR A 125 -1.12 10.27 -13.49
CA THR A 125 0.13 10.28 -12.72
C THR A 125 -0.19 10.42 -11.23
N GLU A 126 0.10 9.34 -10.51
CA GLU A 126 0.06 9.24 -9.05
C GLU A 126 1.47 9.53 -8.51
N PRO A 127 1.62 10.47 -7.56
CA PRO A 127 2.57 10.21 -6.48
C PRO A 127 2.16 10.68 -5.07
N GLN A 128 2.41 9.77 -4.10
CA GLN A 128 2.92 9.89 -2.70
C GLN A 128 2.06 10.66 -1.66
N VAL A 129 1.62 10.12 -0.51
CA VAL A 129 2.22 9.24 0.52
C VAL A 129 1.10 8.58 1.38
N CYS A 130 1.35 7.36 1.91
CA CYS A 130 0.52 6.44 2.71
C CYS A 130 -0.58 5.71 1.91
N TYR A 131 -0.27 4.52 1.39
CA TYR A 131 -0.88 3.87 0.21
C TYR A 131 -0.55 4.61 -1.09
N VAL A 132 0.30 4.01 -1.93
CA VAL A 132 0.47 4.41 -3.34
C VAL A 132 0.18 3.17 -4.18
N ASN A 133 -1.05 3.03 -4.66
CA ASN A 133 -1.34 2.13 -5.77
C ASN A 133 -0.53 2.58 -7.00
N TRP A 134 0.06 1.63 -7.71
CA TRP A 134 0.55 1.82 -9.08
C TRP A 134 -0.25 0.85 -9.95
N THR A 135 -1.44 1.25 -10.40
CA THR A 135 -2.16 0.44 -11.39
C THR A 135 -1.61 0.76 -12.77
N THR A 136 -0.75 -0.12 -13.31
CA THR A 136 -0.52 -0.19 -14.76
C THR A 136 -1.74 -0.83 -15.41
N TYR A 137 -2.21 -0.21 -16.48
CA TYR A 137 -3.29 -0.71 -17.35
C TYR A 137 -2.97 -2.08 -17.92
#